data_AF-A0A3N4NPD3-F1
#
_entry.id   AF-A0A3N4NPD3-F1
#
_cell.length_a   1.000
_cell.length_b   1.000
_cell.length_c   1.000
_cell.angle_alpha   90.00
_cell.angle_beta   90.00
_cell.angle_gamma   90.00
#
_symmetry.space_group_name_H-M   'P 1'
#
loop_
_entity.id
_entity.type
_entity.pdbx_description
1 polymer ?
#
loop_
_entity_poly.entity_id
_entity_poly.type
_entity_poly.pdbx_seq_one_letter_code
_entity_poly.pdbx_strand_id
1 'polypeptide(L)'
;MKITKTHIDQLYTFTEKHYVEWYDLQTELVDHLANDIEQIWSENPKLSFEDARDNSFKKFGIIGFSSVVEKRQKALNKKYWLLILKEFKLFFSLPKILLTAFLIVSYFSILNFLENKNILISASLTVLVLIQFLFIYKTFKKIRKKQKATNKKWLSENIMATFGGLGFFVTIPFQIYQTISYSLPNNYWLLWTLSIFVISYSIVLYIAIKIIPNKMTEYMVKNYPEYQPIL
;
A
#
# COMPACT_ATOMS: atom_id res chain seq x y z
N MET A 1 -3.79 -39.51 3.69
CA MET A 1 -3.00 -39.39 2.44
C MET A 1 -2.21 -38.09 2.49
N LYS A 2 -1.17 -37.93 1.65
CA LYS A 2 -0.39 -36.69 1.58
C LYS A 2 -0.60 -35.97 0.25
N ILE A 3 -0.55 -34.65 0.28
CA ILE A 3 -0.64 -33.79 -0.89
C ILE A 3 0.59 -34.00 -1.80
N THR A 4 0.36 -34.09 -3.11
CA THR A 4 1.41 -34.23 -4.13
C THR A 4 1.66 -32.87 -4.80
N LYS A 5 2.77 -32.76 -5.55
CA LYS A 5 3.03 -31.53 -6.33
C LYS A 5 1.91 -31.22 -7.33
N THR A 6 1.37 -32.23 -7.99
CA THR A 6 0.24 -32.08 -8.93
C THR A 6 -1.00 -31.53 -8.23
N HIS A 7 -1.29 -31.98 -6.99
CA HIS A 7 -2.39 -31.44 -6.19
C HIS A 7 -2.14 -29.96 -5.85
N ILE A 8 -0.92 -29.58 -5.50
CA ILE A 8 -0.55 -28.17 -5.24
C ILE A 8 -0.81 -27.30 -6.48
N ASP A 9 -0.40 -27.74 -7.66
CA ASP A 9 -0.63 -27.00 -8.92
C ASP A 9 -2.12 -26.86 -9.24
N GLN A 10 -2.91 -27.90 -8.95
CA GLN A 10 -4.37 -27.86 -9.04
C GLN A 10 -4.98 -26.87 -8.04
N LEU A 11 -4.46 -26.77 -6.81
CA LEU A 11 -4.90 -25.79 -5.82
C LEU A 11 -4.58 -24.36 -6.24
N TYR A 12 -3.39 -24.10 -6.81
CA TYR A 12 -3.08 -22.79 -7.39
C TYR A 12 -4.08 -22.41 -8.49
N THR A 13 -4.32 -23.32 -9.44
CA THR A 13 -5.30 -23.13 -10.51
C THR A 13 -6.71 -22.90 -9.96
N PHE A 14 -7.09 -23.62 -8.90
CA PHE A 14 -8.37 -23.47 -8.23
C PHE A 14 -8.52 -22.09 -7.58
N THR A 15 -7.52 -21.63 -6.82
CA THR A 15 -7.56 -20.30 -6.20
C THR A 15 -7.64 -19.17 -7.22
N GLU A 16 -6.93 -19.29 -8.35
CA GLU A 16 -7.01 -18.33 -9.45
C GLU A 16 -8.41 -18.27 -10.08
N LYS A 17 -9.02 -19.44 -10.36
CA LYS A 17 -10.41 -19.53 -10.85
C LYS A 17 -11.43 -18.95 -9.88
N HIS A 18 -11.11 -18.89 -8.59
CA HIS A 18 -11.91 -18.26 -7.54
C HIS A 18 -11.46 -16.82 -7.23
N TYR A 19 -10.93 -16.11 -8.23
CA TYR A 19 -10.60 -14.67 -8.20
C TYR A 19 -9.53 -14.27 -7.18
N VAL A 20 -8.67 -15.22 -6.78
CA VAL A 20 -7.46 -14.91 -6.03
C VAL A 20 -6.33 -14.76 -7.03
N GLU A 21 -6.09 -13.53 -7.47
CA GLU A 21 -5.07 -13.21 -8.47
C GLU A 21 -3.70 -12.84 -7.86
N TRP A 22 -3.61 -12.72 -6.54
CA TRP A 22 -2.40 -12.32 -5.83
C TRP A 22 -1.60 -13.51 -5.35
N TYR A 23 -0.40 -13.70 -5.89
CA TYR A 23 0.44 -14.86 -5.62
C TYR A 23 0.80 -15.03 -4.14
N ASP A 24 1.12 -13.93 -3.43
CA ASP A 24 1.38 -13.94 -1.99
C ASP A 24 0.18 -14.45 -1.17
N LEU A 25 -1.04 -14.21 -1.63
CA LEU A 25 -2.26 -14.72 -0.99
C LEU A 25 -2.62 -16.13 -1.48
N GLN A 26 -2.38 -16.44 -2.75
CA GLN A 26 -2.56 -17.79 -3.28
C GLN A 26 -1.72 -18.79 -2.51
N THR A 27 -0.43 -18.51 -2.28
CA THR A 27 0.44 -19.42 -1.53
C THR A 27 -0.07 -19.69 -0.12
N GLU A 28 -0.58 -18.67 0.59
CA GLU A 28 -1.21 -18.84 1.92
C GLU A 28 -2.49 -19.69 1.84
N LEU A 29 -3.34 -19.47 0.84
CA LEU A 29 -4.58 -20.23 0.65
C LEU A 29 -4.31 -21.67 0.21
N VAL A 30 -3.34 -21.91 -0.66
CA VAL A 30 -2.95 -23.23 -1.12
C VAL A 30 -2.42 -24.06 0.05
N ASP A 31 -1.59 -23.47 0.91
CA ASP A 31 -1.12 -24.14 2.13
C ASP A 31 -2.29 -24.49 3.06
N HIS A 32 -3.21 -23.55 3.28
CA HIS A 32 -4.42 -23.80 4.09
C HIS A 32 -5.28 -24.94 3.49
N LEU A 33 -5.56 -24.90 2.19
CA LEU A 33 -6.36 -25.92 1.51
C LEU A 33 -5.66 -27.29 1.55
N ALA A 34 -4.34 -27.33 1.34
CA ALA A 34 -3.56 -28.57 1.40
C ALA A 34 -3.64 -29.21 2.78
N ASN A 35 -3.40 -28.42 3.84
CA ASN A 35 -3.48 -28.90 5.22
C ASN A 35 -4.89 -29.39 5.58
N ASP A 36 -5.92 -28.66 5.15
CA ASP A 36 -7.32 -29.06 5.35
C ASP A 36 -7.66 -30.38 4.63
N ILE A 37 -7.19 -30.56 3.40
CA ILE A 37 -7.42 -31.79 2.62
C ILE A 37 -6.74 -32.98 3.29
N GLU A 38 -5.50 -32.82 3.79
CA GLU A 38 -4.82 -33.87 4.53
C GLU A 38 -5.59 -34.25 5.81
N GLN A 39 -6.16 -33.27 6.51
CA GLN A 39 -7.03 -33.52 7.65
C GLN A 39 -8.30 -34.28 7.24
N ILE A 40 -8.99 -33.84 6.18
CA ILE A 40 -10.20 -34.52 5.66
C ILE A 40 -9.86 -35.97 5.28
N TRP A 41 -8.72 -36.22 4.66
CA TRP A 41 -8.27 -37.58 4.33
C TRP A 41 -7.87 -38.41 5.55
N SER A 42 -7.47 -37.78 6.66
CA SER A 42 -7.23 -38.51 7.90
C SER A 42 -8.54 -39.05 8.50
N GLU A 43 -9.63 -38.29 8.36
CA GLU A 43 -10.96 -38.65 8.85
C GLU A 43 -11.72 -39.55 7.86
N ASN A 44 -11.55 -39.31 6.55
CA ASN A 44 -12.17 -40.08 5.47
C ASN A 44 -11.19 -40.37 4.32
N PRO A 45 -10.39 -41.45 4.43
CA PRO A 45 -9.33 -41.78 3.47
C PRO A 45 -9.83 -42.15 2.06
N LYS A 46 -11.13 -42.40 1.87
CA LYS A 46 -11.71 -42.81 0.59
C LYS A 46 -12.17 -41.62 -0.27
N LEU A 47 -12.15 -40.41 0.28
CA LEU A 47 -12.60 -39.22 -0.42
C LEU A 47 -11.64 -38.86 -1.57
N SER A 48 -12.18 -38.49 -2.73
CA SER A 48 -11.35 -37.99 -3.83
C SER A 48 -10.68 -36.66 -3.46
N PHE A 49 -9.61 -36.29 -4.17
CA PHE A 49 -8.95 -35.00 -3.97
C PHE A 49 -9.90 -33.84 -4.26
N GLU A 50 -10.69 -33.94 -5.32
CA GLU A 50 -11.66 -32.93 -5.75
C GLU A 50 -12.74 -32.73 -4.70
N ASP A 51 -13.31 -33.81 -4.17
CA ASP A 51 -14.31 -33.74 -3.10
C ASP A 51 -13.73 -33.17 -1.81
N ALA A 52 -12.48 -33.52 -1.46
CA ALA A 52 -11.80 -33.00 -0.27
C ALA A 52 -11.53 -31.49 -0.42
N ARG A 53 -11.06 -31.07 -1.59
CA ARG A 53 -10.86 -29.67 -1.93
C ARG A 53 -12.16 -28.88 -1.85
N ASP A 54 -13.24 -29.39 -2.45
CA ASP A 54 -14.53 -28.70 -2.46
C ASP A 54 -15.13 -28.63 -1.05
N ASN A 55 -14.92 -29.65 -0.22
CA ASN A 55 -15.29 -29.62 1.19
C ASN A 55 -14.48 -28.59 1.99
N SER A 56 -13.17 -28.49 1.76
CA SER A 56 -12.35 -27.43 2.37
C SER A 56 -12.79 -26.05 1.89
N PHE A 57 -13.07 -25.88 0.59
CA PHE A 57 -13.52 -24.60 0.03
C PHE A 57 -14.87 -24.14 0.59
N LYS A 58 -15.81 -25.07 0.83
CA LYS A 58 -17.12 -24.75 1.45
C LYS A 58 -16.99 -24.07 2.82
N LYS A 59 -15.88 -24.29 3.55
CA LYS A 59 -15.63 -23.60 4.83
C LYS A 59 -15.48 -22.09 4.69
N PHE A 60 -15.16 -21.59 3.49
CA PHE A 60 -15.08 -20.14 3.20
C PHE A 60 -16.45 -19.50 2.94
N GLY A 61 -17.54 -20.28 2.93
CA GLY A 61 -18.90 -19.80 2.77
C GLY A 61 -19.23 -19.36 1.34
N ILE A 62 -20.42 -18.77 1.17
CA ILE A 62 -21.01 -18.42 -0.14
C ILE A 62 -20.14 -17.40 -0.91
N ILE A 63 -19.48 -16.51 -0.19
CA ILE A 63 -18.65 -15.44 -0.77
C ILE A 63 -17.24 -15.97 -1.16
N GLY A 64 -16.90 -17.19 -0.75
CA GLY A 64 -15.62 -17.84 -1.04
C GLY A 64 -14.42 -17.04 -0.53
N PHE A 65 -13.35 -16.97 -1.33
CA PHE A 65 -12.10 -16.31 -0.93
C PHE A 65 -12.17 -14.79 -0.87
N SER A 66 -13.21 -14.15 -1.40
CA SER A 66 -13.30 -12.68 -1.45
C SER A 66 -13.18 -12.04 -0.06
N SER A 67 -13.80 -12.65 0.96
CA SER A 67 -13.69 -12.18 2.35
C SER A 67 -12.25 -12.27 2.90
N VAL A 68 -11.49 -13.26 2.48
CA VAL A 68 -10.08 -13.46 2.87
C VAL A 68 -9.19 -12.44 2.16
N VAL A 69 -9.42 -12.23 0.85
CA VAL A 69 -8.74 -11.20 0.06
C VAL A 69 -8.92 -9.82 0.69
N GLU A 70 -10.16 -9.45 1.00
CA GLU A 70 -10.47 -8.15 1.61
C GLU A 70 -9.81 -8.00 2.99
N LYS A 71 -9.90 -9.02 3.85
CA LYS A 71 -9.23 -9.03 5.16
C LYS A 71 -7.73 -8.87 5.02
N ARG A 72 -7.10 -9.57 4.07
CA ARG A 72 -5.66 -9.48 3.82
C ARG A 72 -5.28 -8.09 3.34
N GLN A 73 -6.03 -7.51 2.41
CA GLN A 73 -5.79 -6.16 1.92
C GLN A 73 -5.91 -5.13 3.03
N LYS A 74 -6.95 -5.21 3.88
CA LYS A 74 -7.11 -4.34 5.06
C LYS A 74 -5.95 -4.50 6.04
N ALA A 75 -5.50 -5.73 6.33
CA ALA A 75 -4.39 -5.99 7.23
C ALA A 75 -3.07 -5.40 6.71
N LEU A 76 -2.77 -5.60 5.42
CA LEU A 76 -1.58 -5.04 4.78
C LEU A 76 -1.62 -3.52 4.70
N ASN A 77 -2.77 -2.92 4.37
CA ASN A 77 -2.96 -1.46 4.42
C ASN A 77 -2.74 -0.91 5.84
N LYS A 78 -3.32 -1.55 6.86
CA LYS A 78 -3.11 -1.16 8.26
C LYS A 78 -1.64 -1.23 8.65
N LYS A 79 -0.95 -2.31 8.26
CA LYS A 79 0.49 -2.45 8.50
C LYS A 79 1.31 -1.35 7.82
N TYR A 80 1.00 -1.06 6.56
CA TYR A 80 1.64 0.01 5.80
C TYR A 80 1.51 1.36 6.53
N TRP A 81 0.30 1.67 7.03
CA TRP A 81 0.05 2.88 7.80
C TRP A 81 0.75 2.95 9.14
N LEU A 82 0.79 1.84 9.88
CA LEU A 82 1.53 1.79 11.14
C LEU A 82 3.03 2.04 10.92
N LEU A 83 3.58 1.58 9.78
CA LEU A 83 4.95 1.90 9.41
C LEU A 83 5.11 3.40 9.09
N ILE A 84 4.22 4.01 8.30
CA ILE A 84 4.26 5.46 8.05
C ILE A 84 4.21 6.24 9.36
N LEU A 85 3.25 5.93 10.24
CA LEU A 85 3.10 6.64 11.52
C LEU A 85 4.31 6.46 12.42
N LYS A 86 4.92 5.28 12.44
CA LYS A 86 6.16 5.02 13.18
C LYS A 86 7.29 5.89 12.65
N GLU A 87 7.52 5.89 11.34
CA GLU A 87 8.59 6.71 10.74
C GLU A 87 8.32 8.19 10.88
N PHE A 88 7.07 8.63 10.72
CA PHE A 88 6.66 10.02 10.87
C PHE A 88 6.96 10.53 12.28
N LYS A 89 6.66 9.75 13.33
CA LYS A 89 7.03 10.10 14.71
C LYS A 89 8.55 10.26 14.90
N LEU A 90 9.37 9.49 14.17
CA LEU A 90 10.82 9.64 14.19
C LEU A 90 11.32 10.93 13.52
N PHE A 91 10.50 11.62 12.73
CA PHE A 91 10.85 12.96 12.22
C PHE A 91 10.67 14.06 13.27
N PHE A 92 9.86 13.81 14.30
CA PHE A 92 9.67 14.72 15.42
C PHE A 92 10.62 14.46 16.59
N SER A 93 11.63 13.60 16.41
CA SER A 93 12.75 13.49 17.35
C SER A 93 13.87 14.47 17.01
N LEU A 94 14.68 14.86 17.99
CA LEU A 94 15.88 15.68 17.76
C LEU A 94 16.91 14.91 16.90
N PRO A 95 17.63 15.57 15.97
CA PRO A 95 17.56 16.99 15.61
C PRO A 95 16.50 17.34 14.54
N LYS A 96 15.81 16.35 13.97
CA LYS A 96 14.91 16.52 12.81
C LYS A 96 13.71 17.44 13.08
N ILE A 97 13.24 17.51 14.32
CA ILE A 97 12.16 18.42 14.70
C ILE A 97 12.56 19.90 14.54
N LEU A 98 13.82 20.25 14.83
CA LEU A 98 14.32 21.62 14.65
C LEU A 98 14.35 21.99 13.16
N LEU A 99 14.79 21.06 12.32
CA LEU A 99 14.75 21.25 10.87
C LEU A 99 13.31 21.41 10.36
N THR A 100 12.38 20.60 10.88
CA THR A 100 10.97 20.67 10.49
C THR A 100 10.35 22.00 10.88
N ALA A 101 10.59 22.46 12.11
CA ALA A 101 10.13 23.77 12.57
C ALA A 101 10.75 24.91 11.74
N PHE A 102 12.05 24.83 11.45
CA PHE A 102 12.74 25.79 10.59
C PHE A 102 12.12 25.87 9.19
N LEU A 103 11.80 24.73 8.57
CA LEU A 103 11.17 24.69 7.24
C LEU A 103 9.76 25.30 7.26
N ILE A 104 8.97 25.03 8.31
CA ILE A 104 7.62 25.61 8.47
C ILE A 104 7.70 27.13 8.61
N VAL A 105 8.56 27.63 9.50
CA VAL A 105 8.75 29.08 9.70
C VAL A 105 9.26 29.73 8.43
N SER A 106 10.25 29.13 7.76
CA SER A 106 10.80 29.66 6.51
C SER A 106 9.73 29.75 5.42
N TYR A 107 8.93 28.70 5.24
CA TYR A 107 7.86 28.69 4.24
C TYR A 107 6.77 29.74 4.56
N PHE A 108 6.37 29.86 5.83
CA PHE A 108 5.46 30.89 6.29
C PHE A 108 6.01 32.30 6.04
N SER A 109 7.28 32.55 6.37
CA SER A 109 7.93 33.85 6.16
C SER A 109 7.97 34.23 4.67
N ILE A 110 8.27 33.28 3.78
CA ILE A 110 8.24 33.51 2.33
C ILE A 110 6.82 33.84 1.88
N LEU A 111 5.80 33.09 2.35
CA LEU A 111 4.41 33.43 2.05
C LEU A 111 4.04 34.83 2.53
N ASN A 112 4.49 35.24 3.71
CA ASN A 112 4.16 36.56 4.22
C ASN A 112 4.82 37.71 3.44
N PHE A 113 5.98 37.46 2.83
CA PHE A 113 6.70 38.42 2.00
C PHE A 113 6.09 38.57 0.59
N LEU A 114 5.45 37.53 0.05
CA LEU A 114 4.85 37.56 -1.28
C LEU A 114 3.50 38.29 -1.30
N GLU A 115 3.32 39.17 -2.28
CA GLU A 115 2.03 39.82 -2.55
C GLU A 115 0.96 38.79 -2.96
N ASN A 116 1.32 37.87 -3.86
CA ASN A 116 0.42 36.81 -4.33
C ASN A 116 0.75 35.45 -3.70
N LYS A 117 0.25 35.25 -2.48
CA LYS A 117 0.39 34.04 -1.66
C LYS A 117 -0.16 32.78 -2.35
N ASN A 118 -1.21 32.93 -3.15
CA ASN A 118 -1.89 31.83 -3.82
C ASN A 118 -0.99 31.13 -4.84
N ILE A 119 -0.09 31.88 -5.50
CA ILE A 119 0.82 31.32 -6.50
C ILE A 119 1.79 30.33 -5.84
N LEU A 120 2.42 30.72 -4.72
CA LEU A 120 3.38 29.84 -4.06
C LEU A 120 2.71 28.57 -3.52
N ILE A 121 1.54 28.70 -2.87
CA ILE A 121 0.83 27.55 -2.33
C ILE A 121 0.38 26.62 -3.45
N SER A 122 -0.25 27.15 -4.51
CA SER A 122 -0.68 26.33 -5.64
C SER A 122 0.49 25.64 -6.33
N ALA A 123 1.60 26.34 -6.59
CA ALA A 123 2.81 25.75 -7.14
C ALA A 123 3.35 24.61 -6.26
N SER A 124 3.43 24.81 -4.94
CA SER A 124 3.90 23.79 -4.00
C SER A 124 3.04 22.53 -4.03
N LEU A 125 1.71 22.70 -4.00
CA LEU A 125 0.74 21.59 -4.06
C LEU A 125 0.81 20.86 -5.41
N THR A 126 0.93 21.59 -6.51
CA THR A 126 1.10 21.01 -7.85
C THR A 126 2.37 20.18 -7.92
N VAL A 127 3.50 20.67 -7.41
CA VAL A 127 4.76 19.92 -7.38
C VAL A 127 4.61 18.63 -6.56
N LEU A 128 3.98 18.70 -5.40
CA LEU A 128 3.74 17.52 -4.56
C LEU A 128 2.88 16.47 -5.25
N VAL A 129 1.81 16.89 -5.92
CA VAL A 129 0.94 16.02 -6.72
C VAL A 129 1.70 15.39 -7.89
N LEU A 130 2.51 16.18 -8.62
CA LEU A 130 3.34 15.67 -9.72
C LEU A 130 4.35 14.63 -9.24
N ILE A 131 5.04 14.88 -8.12
CA ILE A 131 5.96 13.90 -7.51
C ILE A 131 5.22 12.59 -7.21
N GLN A 132 4.02 12.68 -6.62
CA GLN A 132 3.20 11.52 -6.30
C GLN A 132 2.80 10.74 -7.57
N PHE A 133 2.31 11.42 -8.61
CA PHE A 133 1.96 10.79 -9.88
C PHE A 133 3.16 10.14 -10.56
N LEU A 134 4.32 10.81 -10.60
CA LEU A 134 5.54 10.27 -11.18
C LEU A 134 5.99 9.01 -10.45
N PHE A 135 5.91 8.99 -9.12
CA PHE A 135 6.21 7.82 -8.32
C PHE A 135 5.25 6.67 -8.63
N ILE A 136 3.94 6.91 -8.58
CA ILE A 136 2.90 5.91 -8.89
C ILE A 136 3.14 5.31 -10.28
N TYR A 137 3.34 6.16 -11.29
CA TYR A 137 3.59 5.73 -12.66
C TYR A 137 4.85 4.87 -12.77
N LYS A 138 5.98 5.32 -12.20
CA LYS A 138 7.24 4.56 -12.21
C LYS A 138 7.08 3.21 -11.52
N THR A 139 6.44 3.17 -10.36
CA THR A 139 6.23 1.94 -9.59
C THR A 139 5.33 0.96 -10.34
N PHE A 140 4.19 1.41 -10.88
CA PHE A 140 3.34 0.53 -11.69
C PHE A 140 4.03 0.05 -12.97
N LYS A 141 4.86 0.88 -13.61
CA LYS A 141 5.66 0.45 -14.76
C LYS A 141 6.64 -0.68 -14.37
N LYS A 142 7.29 -0.58 -13.22
CA LYS A 142 8.16 -1.64 -12.69
C LYS A 142 7.40 -2.92 -12.36
N ILE A 143 6.26 -2.80 -11.67
CA ILE A 143 5.39 -3.94 -11.33
C ILE A 143 4.92 -4.66 -12.59
N ARG A 144 4.43 -3.93 -13.60
CA ARG A 144 4.00 -4.51 -14.88
C ARG A 144 5.15 -5.22 -15.62
N LYS A 145 6.36 -4.66 -15.59
CA LYS A 145 7.54 -5.31 -16.19
C LYS A 145 7.86 -6.62 -15.48
N LYS A 146 7.85 -6.62 -14.14
CA LYS A 146 8.07 -7.82 -13.32
C LYS A 146 6.99 -8.87 -13.55
N GLN A 147 5.72 -8.46 -13.55
CA GLN A 147 4.59 -9.35 -13.82
C GLN A 147 4.70 -10.03 -15.19
N LYS A 148 5.15 -9.31 -16.23
CA LYS A 148 5.39 -9.92 -17.55
C LYS A 148 6.52 -10.95 -17.55
N ALA A 149 7.52 -10.79 -16.68
CA ALA A 149 8.65 -11.70 -16.59
C ALA A 149 8.38 -12.92 -15.71
N THR A 150 7.61 -12.75 -14.61
CA THR A 150 7.38 -13.82 -13.62
C THR A 150 5.99 -14.46 -13.72
N ASN A 151 5.07 -13.85 -14.48
CA ASN A 151 3.64 -14.16 -14.49
C ASN A 151 2.96 -14.12 -13.12
N LYS A 152 3.56 -13.46 -12.12
CA LYS A 152 3.06 -13.36 -10.75
C LYS A 152 2.67 -11.94 -10.41
N LYS A 153 1.48 -11.76 -9.82
CA LYS A 153 1.02 -10.50 -9.24
C LYS A 153 1.17 -10.55 -7.72
N TRP A 154 1.62 -9.47 -7.10
CA TRP A 154 1.83 -9.39 -5.65
C TRP A 154 0.92 -8.32 -5.04
N LEU A 155 0.10 -8.70 -4.04
CA LEU A 155 -0.82 -7.78 -3.38
C LEU A 155 -0.06 -6.68 -2.65
N SER A 156 0.98 -7.07 -1.93
CA SER A 156 1.92 -6.18 -1.24
C SER A 156 2.51 -5.10 -2.15
N GLU A 157 2.92 -5.44 -3.38
CA GLU A 157 3.44 -4.48 -4.36
C GLU A 157 2.37 -3.49 -4.83
N ASN A 158 1.15 -3.99 -5.06
CA ASN A 158 0.03 -3.13 -5.42
C ASN A 158 -0.34 -2.17 -4.28
N ILE A 159 -0.31 -2.65 -3.03
CA ILE A 159 -0.50 -1.83 -1.83
C ILE A 159 0.60 -0.78 -1.72
N MET A 160 1.87 -1.13 -1.95
CA MET A 160 2.97 -0.15 -1.98
C MET A 160 2.76 0.90 -3.08
N ALA A 161 2.41 0.49 -4.30
CA ALA A 161 2.21 1.39 -5.44
C ALA A 161 1.04 2.37 -5.23
N THR A 162 0.01 1.95 -4.52
CA THR A 162 -1.16 2.75 -4.15
C THR A 162 -1.01 3.42 -2.79
N PHE A 163 0.19 3.42 -2.21
CA PHE A 163 0.48 3.98 -0.89
C PHE A 163 -0.40 3.43 0.26
N GLY A 164 -0.93 2.20 0.17
CA GLY A 164 -1.83 1.65 1.18
C GLY A 164 -3.29 2.08 1.02
N GLY A 165 -3.71 2.38 -0.22
CA GLY A 165 -5.08 2.83 -0.55
C GLY A 165 -5.23 4.35 -0.70
N LEU A 166 -4.14 5.10 -0.89
CA LEU A 166 -4.10 6.58 -0.92
C LEU A 166 -4.24 7.20 -2.30
N GLY A 167 -5.00 6.57 -3.20
CA GLY A 167 -5.59 7.34 -4.31
C GLY A 167 -6.29 8.62 -3.80
N PHE A 168 -6.81 8.59 -2.57
CA PHE A 168 -7.38 9.73 -1.86
C PHE A 168 -6.39 10.84 -1.47
N PHE A 169 -5.08 10.58 -1.31
CA PHE A 169 -4.14 11.67 -0.94
C PHE A 169 -3.86 12.63 -2.10
N VAL A 170 -4.16 12.21 -3.33
CA VAL A 170 -4.12 13.07 -4.52
C VAL A 170 -5.26 14.10 -4.49
N THR A 171 -6.38 13.79 -3.83
CA THR A 171 -7.55 14.68 -3.82
C THR A 171 -7.45 15.80 -2.77
N ILE A 172 -6.66 15.60 -1.70
CA ILE A 172 -6.50 16.59 -0.62
C ILE A 172 -5.90 17.92 -1.14
N PRO A 173 -4.79 17.93 -1.91
CA PRO A 173 -4.27 19.16 -2.52
C PRO A 173 -5.31 19.88 -3.39
N PHE A 174 -6.15 19.14 -4.11
CA PHE A 174 -7.21 19.70 -4.96
C PHE A 174 -8.31 20.37 -4.14
N GLN A 175 -8.75 19.76 -3.03
CA GLN A 175 -9.73 20.36 -2.11
C GLN A 175 -9.19 21.66 -1.48
N ILE A 176 -7.91 21.65 -1.11
CA ILE A 176 -7.23 22.83 -0.56
C ILE A 176 -7.18 23.94 -1.62
N TYR A 177 -6.82 23.62 -2.86
CA TYR A 177 -6.80 24.60 -3.96
C TYR A 177 -8.14 25.33 -4.11
N GLN A 178 -9.27 24.60 -4.08
CA GLN A 178 -10.60 25.21 -4.15
C GLN A 178 -10.90 26.12 -2.96
N THR A 179 -10.49 25.74 -1.76
CA THR A 179 -10.74 26.55 -0.55
C THR A 179 -9.91 27.85 -0.56
N ILE A 180 -8.69 27.75 -1.07
CA ILE A 180 -7.73 28.85 -1.19
C ILE A 180 -8.24 29.97 -2.10
N SER A 181 -8.87 29.63 -3.23
CA SER A 181 -9.36 30.64 -4.18
C SER A 181 -10.42 31.60 -3.61
N TYR A 182 -11.09 31.24 -2.51
CA TYR A 182 -12.19 32.02 -1.95
C TYR A 182 -11.84 32.83 -0.68
N SER A 183 -10.74 32.54 0.03
CA SER A 183 -10.60 32.98 1.45
C SER A 183 -9.21 33.47 1.90
N LEU A 184 -8.22 33.56 1.02
CA LEU A 184 -6.81 33.63 1.43
C LEU A 184 -6.21 35.01 1.81
N PRO A 185 -6.57 36.15 1.20
CA PRO A 185 -5.84 37.39 1.48
C PRO A 185 -6.27 37.92 2.87
N ASN A 186 -5.41 37.69 3.88
CA ASN A 186 -5.37 38.33 5.22
C ASN A 186 -5.65 37.45 6.45
N ASN A 187 -5.83 36.13 6.31
CA ASN A 187 -5.93 35.25 7.48
C ASN A 187 -4.58 34.62 7.87
N TYR A 188 -3.89 35.19 8.86
CA TYR A 188 -2.61 34.68 9.35
C TYR A 188 -2.68 33.25 9.89
N TRP A 189 -3.78 32.88 10.56
CA TRP A 189 -3.97 31.52 11.05
C TRP A 189 -4.06 30.52 9.90
N LEU A 190 -4.76 30.88 8.82
CA LEU A 190 -4.85 30.05 7.62
C LEU A 190 -3.47 29.87 6.95
N LEU A 191 -2.63 30.92 6.94
CA LEU A 191 -1.27 30.81 6.39
C LEU A 191 -0.40 29.85 7.21
N TRP A 192 -0.49 29.90 8.54
CA TRP A 192 0.21 28.95 9.40
C TRP A 192 -0.26 27.51 9.18
N THR A 193 -1.58 27.27 9.14
CA THR A 193 -2.12 25.91 8.94
C THR A 193 -1.73 25.35 7.57
N LEU A 194 -1.75 26.16 6.51
CA LEU A 194 -1.30 25.75 5.18
C LEU A 194 0.21 25.48 5.14
N SER A 195 1.01 26.27 5.84
CA SER A 195 2.46 26.06 5.94
C SER A 195 2.79 24.74 6.64
N ILE A 196 2.15 24.48 7.78
CA ILE A 196 2.28 23.22 8.52
C ILE A 196 1.84 22.06 7.64
N PHE A 197 0.71 22.20 6.93
CA PHE A 197 0.19 21.17 6.05
C PHE A 197 1.16 20.83 4.91
N VAL A 198 1.65 21.82 4.16
CA VAL A 198 2.56 21.61 3.02
C VAL A 198 3.83 20.89 3.47
N ILE A 199 4.45 21.33 4.57
CA ILE A 199 5.67 20.69 5.08
C ILE A 199 5.39 19.28 5.62
N SER A 200 4.32 19.11 6.41
CA SER A 200 3.97 17.79 6.95
C SER A 200 3.62 16.80 5.84
N TYR A 201 2.87 17.23 4.83
CA TYR A 201 2.54 16.42 3.65
C TYR A 201 3.81 16.05 2.88
N SER A 202 4.74 16.99 2.70
CA SER A 202 6.04 16.72 2.06
C SER A 202 6.84 15.64 2.80
N ILE A 203 6.84 15.68 4.14
CA ILE A 203 7.51 14.68 4.98
C ILE A 203 6.83 13.31 4.84
N VAL A 204 5.50 13.24 4.93
CA VAL A 204 4.77 11.98 4.74
C VAL A 204 5.03 11.40 3.35
N LEU A 205 5.02 12.24 2.31
CA LEU A 205 5.31 11.83 0.94
C LEU A 205 6.74 11.30 0.81
N TYR A 206 7.73 11.97 1.41
CA TYR A 206 9.11 11.49 1.47
C TYR A 206 9.21 10.11 2.13
N ILE A 207 8.61 9.93 3.31
CA ILE A 207 8.61 8.67 4.04
C ILE A 207 8.00 7.57 3.17
N ALA A 208 6.85 7.84 2.58
CA ALA A 208 6.09 6.85 1.84
C ALA A 208 6.73 6.48 0.48
N ILE A 209 7.48 7.40 -0.15
CA ILE A 209 8.19 7.15 -1.41
C ILE A 209 9.57 6.51 -1.19
N LYS A 210 10.30 6.92 -0.14
CA LYS A 210 11.71 6.51 0.05
C LYS A 210 11.92 5.46 1.12
N ILE A 211 11.21 5.55 2.24
CA ILE A 211 11.50 4.70 3.42
C ILE A 211 10.64 3.44 3.38
N ILE A 212 9.33 3.58 3.19
CA ILE A 212 8.38 2.47 3.32
C ILE A 212 8.58 1.38 2.25
N PRO A 213 8.83 1.69 0.97
CA PRO A 213 9.02 0.65 -0.04
C PRO A 213 10.16 -0.30 0.32
N ASN A 214 11.29 0.22 0.83
CA ASN A 214 12.41 -0.61 1.27
C ASN A 214 12.01 -1.55 2.41
N LYS A 215 11.33 -1.04 3.45
CA LYS A 215 10.88 -1.86 4.59
C LYS A 215 9.85 -2.93 4.18
N MET A 216 8.98 -2.59 3.24
CA MET A 216 8.00 -3.54 2.72
C MET A 216 8.66 -4.59 1.82
N THR A 217 9.65 -4.22 1.02
CA THR A 217 10.47 -5.17 0.26
C THR A 217 11.22 -6.13 1.17
N GLU A 218 11.86 -5.64 2.24
CA GLU A 218 12.49 -6.49 3.26
C GLU A 218 11.49 -7.48 3.89
N TYR A 219 10.30 -6.99 4.23
CA TYR A 219 9.21 -7.85 4.72
C TYR A 219 8.82 -8.91 3.69
N MET A 220 8.76 -8.58 2.40
CA MET A 220 8.40 -9.53 1.34
C MET A 220 9.47 -10.58 1.13
N VAL A 221 10.75 -10.19 1.07
CA VAL A 221 11.88 -11.12 0.95
C VAL A 221 11.91 -12.10 2.13
N LYS A 222 11.62 -11.62 3.35
CA LYS A 222 11.61 -12.45 4.54
C LYS A 222 10.50 -13.52 4.55
N ASN A 223 9.31 -13.21 4.04
CA ASN A 223 8.16 -14.12 4.14
C ASN A 223 7.88 -14.90 2.86
N TYR A 224 8.42 -14.48 1.72
CA TYR A 224 8.21 -15.11 0.42
C TYR A 224 9.57 -15.32 -0.25
N PRO A 225 10.20 -16.51 -0.10
CA PRO A 225 11.53 -16.79 -0.65
C PRO A 225 11.65 -16.61 -2.16
N GLU A 226 10.54 -16.78 -2.88
CA GLU A 226 10.47 -16.59 -4.34
C GLU A 226 10.37 -15.12 -4.76
N TYR A 227 10.23 -14.19 -3.80
CA TYR A 227 10.08 -12.78 -4.07
C TYR A 227 11.43 -12.14 -4.43
N GLN A 228 11.56 -11.68 -5.68
CA GLN A 228 12.68 -10.85 -6.11
C GLN A 228 12.35 -9.35 -5.94
N PRO A 229 13.19 -8.55 -5.25
CA PRO A 229 12.99 -7.12 -5.08
C PRO A 229 12.78 -6.35 -6.39
N ILE A 230 11.94 -5.32 -6.35
CA ILE A 230 11.82 -4.34 -7.42
C ILE A 230 13.05 -3.40 -7.33
N LEU A 231 14.09 -3.64 -8.13
CA LEU A 231 15.20 -2.69 -8.31
C LEU A 231 14.73 -1.43 -9.05
#